data_AF-Q9SMD2-F1
#
_entry.id   AF-Q9SMD2-F1
#
_cell.length_a   1.000
_cell.length_b   1.000
_cell.length_c   1.000
_cell.angle_alpha   90.00
_cell.angle_beta   90.00
_cell.angle_gamma   90.00
#
_symmetry.space_group_name_H-M   'P 1'
#
loop_
_entity.id
_entity.type
_entity.pdbx_description
1 polymer ?
#
loop_
_entity_poly.entity_id
_entity_poly.type
_entity_poly.pdbx_seq_one_letter_code
_entity_poly.pdbx_strand_id
1 'polypeptide(L)'
;GLSKKPKEHIVDIDAADVNNELAVLEYVEDIYNFYKLAETETRVHDYIDSQPEINEKMRAILIDWLIEVHHKFELNPETLYLTINIVDRYLTVETSSRRELQLLGISAMLIASKYEEIWAPEVNDFVCIADKTYSHDQVLAMEKQILGKLEWY
;
A
#
# COMPACT_ATOMS: atom_id res chain seq x y z
N GLY A 1 -13.70 -25.32 -40.67
CA GLY A 1 -14.88 -25.18 -39.80
C GLY A 1 -14.46 -24.47 -38.54
N LEU A 2 -14.95 -23.25 -38.30
CA LEU A 2 -14.71 -22.51 -37.07
C LEU A 2 -15.53 -23.16 -35.97
N SER A 3 -14.87 -23.95 -35.11
CA SER A 3 -15.48 -24.49 -33.90
C SER A 3 -15.84 -23.30 -33.00
N LYS A 4 -17.14 -22.95 -32.95
CA LYS A 4 -17.67 -22.02 -31.96
C LYS A 4 -17.52 -22.70 -30.60
N LYS A 5 -16.48 -22.36 -29.84
CA LYS A 5 -16.43 -22.70 -28.41
C LYS A 5 -17.75 -22.23 -27.79
N PRO A 6 -18.47 -23.07 -27.02
CA PRO A 6 -19.67 -22.62 -26.32
C PRO A 6 -19.29 -21.43 -25.44
N LYS A 7 -20.04 -20.33 -25.52
CA LYS A 7 -19.87 -19.22 -24.59
C LYS A 7 -20.09 -19.79 -23.20
N GLU A 8 -19.06 -19.73 -22.35
CA GLU A 8 -19.20 -20.10 -20.95
C GLU A 8 -20.35 -19.28 -20.36
N HIS A 9 -21.26 -19.96 -19.66
CA HIS A 9 -22.33 -19.30 -18.94
C HIS A 9 -21.70 -18.61 -17.72
N ILE A 10 -21.34 -17.34 -17.88
CA ILE A 10 -20.82 -16.52 -16.79
C ILE A 10 -21.97 -16.31 -15.80
N VAL A 11 -21.81 -16.83 -14.58
CA VAL A 11 -22.77 -16.62 -13.50
C VAL A 11 -22.61 -15.19 -13.01
N ASP A 12 -23.69 -14.43 -13.02
CA ASP A 12 -23.75 -13.12 -12.38
C ASP A 12 -23.74 -13.32 -10.86
N ILE A 13 -22.60 -13.03 -10.23
CA ILE A 13 -22.40 -13.19 -8.79
C ILE A 13 -23.07 -12.07 -7.98
N ASP A 14 -23.42 -10.96 -8.64
CA ASP A 14 -24.00 -9.76 -8.02
C ASP A 14 -25.53 -9.72 -8.15
N ALA A 15 -26.13 -10.70 -8.85
CA ALA A 15 -27.57 -10.81 -9.06
C ALA A 15 -28.39 -10.82 -7.75
N ALA A 16 -27.79 -11.24 -6.64
CA ALA A 16 -28.43 -11.23 -5.33
C ALA A 16 -28.65 -9.81 -4.76
N ASP A 17 -27.84 -8.85 -5.20
CA ASP A 17 -27.78 -7.49 -4.65
C ASP A 17 -28.57 -6.47 -5.48
N VAL A 18 -29.31 -6.90 -6.52
CA VAL A 18 -30.06 -6.03 -7.45
C VAL A 18 -31.00 -5.04 -6.74
N ASN A 19 -31.52 -5.40 -5.56
CA ASN A 19 -32.41 -4.55 -4.78
C ASN A 19 -31.72 -3.85 -3.59
N ASN A 20 -30.39 -3.96 -3.48
CA ASN A 20 -29.61 -3.33 -2.43
C ASN A 20 -29.02 -2.02 -2.95
N GLU A 21 -29.66 -0.90 -2.64
CA GLU A 21 -29.20 0.44 -3.04
C GLU A 21 -27.78 0.76 -2.53
N LEU A 22 -27.32 0.10 -1.45
CA LEU A 22 -25.97 0.27 -0.89
C LEU A 22 -24.91 -0.58 -1.61
N ALA A 23 -25.32 -1.55 -2.44
CA ALA A 23 -24.39 -2.36 -3.23
C ALA A 23 -23.89 -1.64 -4.49
N VAL A 24 -24.59 -0.58 -4.92
CA VAL A 24 -24.12 0.34 -5.97
C VAL A 24 -23.72 -0.41 -7.26
N LEU A 25 -24.54 -1.41 -7.63
CA LEU A 25 -24.24 -2.37 -8.70
C LEU A 25 -23.99 -1.74 -10.07
N GLU A 26 -24.61 -0.59 -10.33
CA GLU A 26 -24.45 0.15 -11.58
C GLU A 26 -23.01 0.61 -11.84
N TYR A 27 -22.16 0.66 -10.80
CA TYR A 27 -20.75 1.03 -10.93
C TYR A 27 -19.79 -0.15 -10.81
N VAL A 28 -20.25 -1.36 -10.46
CA VAL A 28 -19.35 -2.50 -10.19
C VAL A 28 -18.47 -2.83 -11.38
N GLU A 29 -19.05 -2.86 -12.59
CA GLU A 29 -18.29 -3.13 -13.82
C GLU A 29 -17.26 -2.02 -14.10
N ASP A 30 -17.64 -0.75 -13.92
CA ASP A 30 -16.76 0.41 -14.13
C ASP A 30 -15.61 0.44 -13.11
N ILE A 31 -15.91 0.19 -11.84
CA ILE A 31 -14.93 0.10 -10.76
C ILE A 31 -13.93 -1.03 -11.03
N TYR A 32 -14.42 -2.21 -11.43
CA TYR A 32 -13.56 -3.35 -11.74
C TYR A 32 -12.66 -3.07 -12.95
N ASN A 33 -13.22 -2.50 -14.02
CA ASN A 33 -12.46 -2.12 -15.20
C ASN A 33 -11.40 -1.06 -14.86
N PHE A 34 -11.75 -0.08 -14.03
CA PHE A 34 -10.81 0.93 -13.55
C PHE A 34 -9.67 0.30 -12.75
N TYR A 35 -9.95 -0.51 -11.74
CA TYR A 35 -8.91 -1.15 -10.92
C TYR A 35 -7.98 -2.04 -11.76
N LYS A 36 -8.54 -2.76 -12.73
CA LYS A 36 -7.75 -3.61 -13.63
C LYS A 36 -6.79 -2.80 -14.52
N LEU A 37 -7.19 -1.61 -14.95
CA LEU A 37 -6.31 -0.71 -15.70
C LEU A 37 -5.25 -0.11 -14.76
N ALA A 38 -5.67 0.42 -13.60
CA ALA A 38 -4.79 1.05 -12.62
C ALA A 38 -3.73 0.10 -12.03
N GLU A 39 -4.01 -1.20 -11.95
CA GLU A 39 -3.04 -2.21 -11.51
C GLU A 39 -1.75 -2.16 -12.35
N THR A 40 -1.87 -1.91 -13.66
CA THR A 40 -0.69 -1.84 -14.54
C THR A 40 0.15 -0.58 -14.35
N GLU A 41 -0.48 0.52 -13.93
CA GLU A 41 0.18 1.81 -13.68
C GLU A 41 0.95 1.82 -12.37
N THR A 42 0.45 1.11 -11.36
CA THR A 42 0.98 1.09 -9.99
C THR A 42 1.82 -0.16 -9.68
N ARG A 43 2.04 -1.03 -10.68
CA ARG A 43 2.78 -2.27 -10.54
C ARG A 43 4.24 -2.01 -10.22
N VAL A 44 4.70 -2.57 -9.11
CA VAL A 44 6.11 -2.56 -8.72
C VAL A 44 6.88 -3.58 -9.57
N HIS A 45 8.03 -3.16 -10.11
CA HIS A 45 8.98 -4.03 -10.80
C HIS A 45 10.05 -4.55 -9.83
N ASP A 46 10.78 -5.60 -10.21
CA ASP A 46 11.88 -6.12 -9.39
C ASP A 46 12.95 -5.04 -9.18
N TYR A 47 13.02 -4.49 -7.97
CA TYR A 47 13.89 -3.35 -7.64
C TYR A 47 15.03 -3.72 -6.70
N ILE A 48 14.97 -4.89 -6.04
CA ILE A 48 15.92 -5.27 -4.99
C ILE A 48 17.35 -5.34 -5.52
N ASP A 49 17.57 -5.81 -6.75
CA ASP A 49 18.90 -5.84 -7.36
C ASP A 49 19.48 -4.44 -7.63
N SER A 50 18.64 -3.41 -7.64
CA SER A 50 19.04 -2.00 -7.78
C SER A 50 19.37 -1.34 -6.43
N GLN A 51 19.10 -2.01 -5.31
CA GLN A 51 19.37 -1.50 -3.97
C GLN A 51 20.76 -1.95 -3.47
N PRO A 52 21.68 -1.01 -3.17
CA PRO A 52 23.04 -1.37 -2.77
C PRO A 52 23.14 -1.92 -1.33
N GLU A 53 22.23 -1.50 -0.44
CA GLU A 53 22.29 -1.81 1.00
C GLU A 53 21.08 -2.59 1.53
N ILE A 54 20.08 -2.84 0.70
CA ILE A 54 18.83 -3.52 1.07
C ILE A 54 18.73 -4.81 0.27
N ASN A 55 18.30 -5.89 0.95
CA ASN A 55 17.99 -7.15 0.31
C ASN A 55 16.59 -7.64 0.70
N GLU A 56 16.11 -8.68 0.02
CA GLU A 56 14.77 -9.26 0.24
C GLU A 56 14.51 -9.62 1.70
N LYS A 57 15.53 -10.13 2.41
CA LYS A 57 15.41 -10.50 3.82
C LYS A 57 15.19 -9.28 4.71
N MET A 58 15.88 -8.18 4.45
CA MET A 58 15.67 -6.92 5.19
C MET A 58 14.26 -6.37 4.94
N ARG A 59 13.79 -6.42 3.69
CA ARG A 59 12.40 -6.09 3.36
C ARG A 59 11.41 -6.96 4.11
N ALA A 60 11.61 -8.28 4.11
CA ALA A 60 10.73 -9.21 4.83
C ALA A 60 10.67 -8.91 6.34
N ILE A 61 11.83 -8.62 6.97
CA ILE A 61 11.89 -8.21 8.39
C ILE A 61 11.14 -6.89 8.63
N LEU A 62 11.28 -5.91 7.72
CA LEU A 62 10.52 -4.67 7.83
C LEU A 62 9.01 -4.93 7.76
N ILE A 63 8.55 -5.70 6.77
CA ILE A 63 7.11 -5.95 6.58
C ILE A 63 6.53 -6.73 7.75
N ASP A 64 7.24 -7.74 8.25
CA ASP A 64 6.83 -8.50 9.44
C ASP A 64 6.63 -7.58 10.65
N TRP A 65 7.58 -6.68 10.90
CA TRP A 65 7.44 -5.68 11.96
C TRP A 65 6.30 -4.68 11.70
N LEU A 66 6.08 -4.24 10.46
CA LEU A 66 4.97 -3.36 10.11
C LEU A 66 3.60 -4.06 10.30
N ILE A 67 3.52 -5.37 10.12
CA ILE A 67 2.32 -6.14 10.45
C ILE A 67 2.03 -6.04 11.95
N GLU A 68 3.04 -6.17 12.82
CA GLU A 68 2.86 -5.97 14.27
C GLU A 68 2.38 -4.55 14.61
N VAL A 69 2.96 -3.53 13.96
CA VAL A 69 2.55 -2.11 14.13
C VAL A 69 1.10 -1.90 13.70
N HIS A 70 0.72 -2.41 12.53
CA HIS A 70 -0.65 -2.37 12.02
C HIS A 70 -1.64 -2.98 13.01
N HIS A 71 -1.32 -4.15 13.56
CA HIS A 71 -2.19 -4.81 14.55
C HIS A 71 -2.30 -4.00 15.84
N LYS A 72 -1.21 -3.37 16.28
CA LYS A 72 -1.17 -2.57 17.50
C LYS A 72 -1.98 -1.27 17.38
N PHE A 73 -2.04 -0.69 16.19
CA PHE A 73 -2.87 0.48 15.91
C PHE A 73 -4.29 0.13 15.46
N GLU A 74 -4.61 -1.17 15.34
CA GLU A 74 -5.93 -1.66 14.91
C GLU A 74 -6.36 -1.07 13.56
N LEU A 75 -5.41 -0.93 12.64
CA LEU A 75 -5.63 -0.37 11.30
C LEU A 75 -6.37 -1.36 10.40
N ASN A 76 -6.97 -0.82 9.33
CA ASN A 76 -7.59 -1.62 8.28
C ASN A 76 -6.53 -2.35 7.44
N PRO A 77 -6.86 -3.55 6.92
CA PRO A 77 -5.98 -4.28 6.01
C PRO A 77 -5.53 -3.44 4.80
N GLU A 78 -6.42 -2.61 4.26
CA GLU A 78 -6.17 -1.69 3.16
C GLU A 78 -4.99 -0.76 3.45
N THR A 79 -4.90 -0.24 4.68
CA THR A 79 -3.78 0.60 5.14
C THR A 79 -2.46 -0.16 5.12
N LEU A 80 -2.44 -1.43 5.52
CA LEU A 80 -1.23 -2.25 5.44
C LEU A 80 -0.80 -2.50 4.00
N TYR A 81 -1.73 -2.85 3.11
CA TYR A 81 -1.41 -3.09 1.71
C TYR A 81 -0.93 -1.83 1.01
N LEU A 82 -1.55 -0.68 1.31
CA LEU A 82 -1.10 0.62 0.82
C LEU A 82 0.28 0.98 1.37
N THR A 83 0.55 0.71 2.66
CA THR A 83 1.89 0.89 3.25
C THR A 83 2.95 0.09 2.49
N ILE A 84 2.69 -1.19 2.23
CA ILE A 84 3.63 -2.06 1.50
C ILE A 84 3.85 -1.54 0.08
N ASN A 85 2.77 -1.14 -0.61
CA ASN A 85 2.85 -0.57 -1.95
C ASN A 85 3.71 0.71 -1.98
N ILE A 86 3.51 1.63 -1.03
CA ILE A 86 4.30 2.87 -0.92
C ILE A 86 5.78 2.56 -0.69
N VAL A 87 6.11 1.65 0.24
CA VAL A 87 7.50 1.24 0.52
C VAL A 87 8.16 0.69 -0.75
N ASP A 88 7.50 -0.22 -1.44
CA ASP A 88 8.03 -0.89 -2.62
C ASP A 88 8.20 0.05 -3.82
N ARG A 89 7.20 0.91 -4.08
CA ARG A 89 7.28 1.94 -5.13
C ARG A 89 8.41 2.93 -4.84
N TYR A 90 8.56 3.34 -3.58
CA TYR A 90 9.64 4.25 -3.20
C TYR A 90 11.03 3.62 -3.43
N LEU A 91 11.22 2.37 -3.01
CA LEU A 91 12.47 1.63 -3.23
C LEU A 91 12.74 1.30 -4.71
N THR A 92 11.75 1.46 -5.59
CA THR A 92 11.96 1.36 -7.04
C THR A 92 12.64 2.61 -7.61
N VAL A 93 12.41 3.78 -7.02
CA VAL A 93 12.88 5.08 -7.56
C VAL A 93 13.97 5.75 -6.73
N GLU A 94 14.21 5.30 -5.50
CA GLU A 94 15.19 5.87 -4.58
C GLU A 94 16.00 4.78 -3.88
N THR A 95 17.31 5.00 -3.77
CA THR A 95 18.18 4.10 -3.00
C THR A 95 18.10 4.46 -1.52
N SER A 96 17.91 3.47 -0.65
CA SER A 96 17.79 3.70 0.79
C SER A 96 18.85 2.93 1.57
N SER A 97 19.33 3.52 2.66
CA SER A 97 20.24 2.83 3.57
C SER A 97 19.47 1.87 4.49
N ARG A 98 20.16 0.83 4.98
CA ARG A 98 19.58 -0.08 5.99
C ARG A 98 19.07 0.66 7.24
N ARG A 99 19.71 1.77 7.61
CA ARG A 99 19.38 2.54 8.83
C ARG A 99 18.09 3.34 8.69
N GLU A 100 17.72 3.68 7.46
CA GLU A 100 16.54 4.48 7.14
C GLU A 100 15.33 3.61 6.78
N LEU A 101 15.53 2.31 6.60
CA LEU A 101 14.47 1.39 6.15
C LEU A 101 13.27 1.34 7.11
N GLN A 102 13.50 1.38 8.42
CA GLN A 102 12.40 1.46 9.40
C GLN A 102 11.70 2.82 9.37
N LEU A 103 12.46 3.92 9.23
CA LEU A 103 11.90 5.27 9.07
C LEU A 103 11.01 5.37 7.81
N LEU A 104 11.46 4.81 6.69
CA LEU A 104 10.67 4.68 5.46
C LEU A 104 9.36 3.92 5.73
N GLY A 105 9.43 2.77 6.42
CA GLY A 105 8.25 1.97 6.74
C GLY A 105 7.21 2.69 7.59
N ILE A 106 7.63 3.34 8.69
CA ILE A 106 6.68 4.06 9.55
C ILE A 106 6.11 5.32 8.86
N SER A 107 6.91 6.01 8.05
CA SER A 107 6.43 7.18 7.30
C SER A 107 5.49 6.76 6.17
N ALA A 108 5.72 5.62 5.51
CA ALA A 108 4.79 5.06 4.55
C ALA A 108 3.45 4.67 5.21
N MET A 109 3.49 4.08 6.41
CA MET A 109 2.28 3.74 7.16
C MET A 109 1.53 4.98 7.65
N LEU A 110 2.24 6.04 8.04
CA LEU A 110 1.63 7.33 8.37
C LEU A 110 0.87 7.91 7.16
N ILE A 111 1.46 7.86 5.96
CA ILE A 111 0.79 8.30 4.73
C ILE A 111 -0.45 7.44 4.46
N ALA A 112 -0.31 6.12 4.49
CA ALA A 112 -1.42 5.20 4.25
C ALA A 112 -2.56 5.38 5.26
N SER A 113 -2.22 5.60 6.53
CA SER A 113 -3.22 5.81 7.59
C SER A 113 -3.97 7.13 7.36
N LYS A 114 -3.27 8.21 6.99
CA LYS A 114 -3.92 9.50 6.65
C LYS A 114 -4.85 9.40 5.44
N TYR A 115 -4.59 8.46 4.53
CA TYR A 115 -5.40 8.25 3.33
C TYR A 115 -6.64 7.39 3.61
N GLU A 116 -6.47 6.30 4.35
CA GLU A 116 -7.49 5.26 4.49
C GLU A 116 -8.29 5.35 5.79
N GLU A 117 -7.68 5.78 6.89
CA GLU A 117 -8.31 5.75 8.19
C GLU A 117 -9.15 6.99 8.47
N ILE A 118 -10.32 6.78 9.07
CA ILE A 118 -11.14 7.87 9.62
C ILE A 118 -10.37 8.58 10.75
N TRP A 119 -9.68 7.80 11.58
CA TRP A 119 -8.91 8.26 12.73
C TRP A 119 -7.48 7.73 12.66
N ALA A 120 -6.67 8.37 11.80
CA ALA A 120 -5.26 8.01 11.65
C ALA A 120 -4.45 8.28 12.94
N PRO A 121 -3.46 7.43 13.28
CA PRO A 121 -2.53 7.70 14.38
C PRO A 121 -1.72 8.97 14.15
N GLU A 122 -1.32 9.64 15.23
CA GLU A 122 -0.52 10.86 15.16
C GLU A 122 0.96 10.52 14.89
N VAL A 123 1.72 11.50 14.40
CA VAL A 123 3.18 11.36 14.16
C VAL A 123 3.91 10.90 15.43
N ASN A 124 3.48 11.37 16.60
CA ASN A 124 4.08 11.00 17.87
C ASN A 124 3.83 9.54 18.26
N ASP A 125 2.74 8.93 17.79
CA ASP A 125 2.48 7.50 18.00
C ASP A 125 3.50 6.66 17.23
N PHE A 126 3.81 7.05 15.99
CA PHE A 126 4.87 6.42 15.18
C PHE A 126 6.28 6.64 15.77
N VAL A 127 6.56 7.82 16.33
CA VAL A 127 7.81 8.06 17.07
C VAL A 127 7.89 7.16 18.30
N CYS A 128 6.78 6.98 19.02
CA CYS A 128 6.74 6.16 20.23
C CYS A 128 6.90 4.67 19.91
N ILE A 129 6.24 4.17 18.86
CA ILE A 129 6.31 2.75 18.50
C ILE A 129 7.68 2.35 17.93
N ALA A 130 8.40 3.30 17.33
CA ALA A 130 9.80 3.15 16.91
C ALA A 130 10.81 3.38 18.06
N ASP A 131 10.37 3.29 19.32
CA ASP A 131 11.18 3.48 20.54
C ASP A 131 12.00 4.79 20.54
N LYS A 132 11.43 5.86 19.96
CA LYS A 132 12.09 7.17 19.81
C LYS A 132 13.43 7.13 19.07
N THR A 133 13.64 6.10 18.25
CA THR A 133 14.79 6.01 17.34
C THR A 133 14.82 7.19 16.37
N TYR A 134 13.64 7.71 16.02
CA TYR A 134 13.46 8.84 15.12
C TYR A 134 12.73 9.99 15.80
N SER A 135 13.06 11.22 15.43
CA SER A 135 12.33 12.40 15.87
C SER A 135 11.08 12.64 15.02
N HIS A 136 10.14 13.40 15.58
CA HIS A 136 8.95 13.87 14.87
C HIS A 136 9.30 14.52 13.52
N ASP A 137 10.33 15.35 13.48
CA ASP A 137 10.76 16.04 12.26
C ASP A 137 11.38 15.10 11.23
N GLN A 138 12.06 14.03 11.66
CA GLN A 138 12.58 13.02 10.74
C GLN A 138 11.44 12.25 10.06
N VAL A 139 10.39 11.89 10.80
CA VAL A 139 9.20 11.21 10.25
C VAL A 139 8.49 12.11 9.23
N LEU A 140 8.32 13.40 9.53
CA LEU A 140 7.73 14.37 8.60
C LEU A 140 8.62 14.69 7.39
N ALA A 141 9.94 14.66 7.55
CA ALA A 141 10.87 14.84 6.44
C ALA A 141 10.78 13.64 5.47
N MET A 142 10.79 12.42 6.01
CA MET A 142 10.64 11.20 5.23
C MET A 142 9.25 11.14 4.56
N GLU A 143 8.18 11.42 5.32
CA GLU A 143 6.97 12.15 4.89
C GLU A 143 7.00 12.68 3.45
N LYS A 144 7.53 13.90 3.39
CA LYS A 144 7.58 14.74 2.21
C LYS A 144 8.48 14.16 1.13
N GLN A 145 9.54 13.46 1.51
CA GLN A 145 10.45 12.83 0.56
C GLN A 145 9.76 11.70 -0.19
N ILE A 146 8.99 10.85 0.50
CA ILE A 146 8.20 9.77 -0.14
C ILE A 146 7.22 10.38 -1.13
N LEU A 147 6.38 11.31 -0.67
CA LEU A 147 5.36 11.94 -1.51
C LEU A 147 5.99 12.67 -2.71
N GLY A 148 7.11 13.36 -2.50
CA GLY A 148 7.82 14.05 -3.58
C GLY A 148 8.44 13.10 -4.61
N LYS A 149 8.95 11.94 -4.19
CA LYS A 149 9.54 10.93 -5.08
C LYS A 149 8.51 10.12 -5.84
N LEU A 150 7.32 9.94 -5.26
CA LEU A 150 6.18 9.28 -5.90
C LEU A 150 5.27 10.25 -6.66
N GLU A 151 5.64 11.52 -6.73
CA GLU A 151 4.88 12.57 -7.44
C GLU A 151 3.42 12.69 -6.98
N TRP A 152 3.14 12.37 -5.71
CA TRP A 152 1.79 12.38 -5.11
C TRP A 152 0.79 11.39 -5.75
N TYR A 153 1.30 10.43 -6.51
CA TYR A 153 0.54 9.32 -7.09
C TYR A 153 0.83 8.03 -6.34
#